data_AF-A0A8T4EZ97-F1
#
_entry.id   AF-A0A8T4EZ97-F1
#
_cell.length_a   1.000
_cell.length_b   1.000
_cell.length_c   1.000
_cell.angle_alpha   90.00
_cell.angle_beta   90.00
_cell.angle_gamma   90.00
#
_symmetry.space_group_name_H-M   'P 1'
#
loop_
_entity.id
_entity.type
_entity.pdbx_description
1 polymer ?
#
loop_
_entity_poly.entity_id
_entity_poly.type
_entity_poly.pdbx_seq_one_letter_code
_entity_poly.pdbx_strand_id
1 'polypeptide(L)'
;MHLLCSEAYVVLEGSGSVMTRTFNGDAETPLEPGHVVWFSPGTVHRLINGGDLRIVVLMQNSGLPEAGDAVFTFPPAVLADPAAYAEAAAAATPEQARARRDLAIEGFHQDFASFAEQAVRLKADRLDDFERRWRDGALAAAEATGVQLTALRKGDLAHLHDAAVTLRTPEPRLGMCGHLQTYPT
;
A
#
# COMPACT_ATOMS: atom_id res chain seq x y z
N MET A 1 -5.09 -5.38 2.27
CA MET A 1 -5.32 -4.54 3.45
C MET A 1 -3.98 -4.13 4.01
N HIS A 2 -3.70 -2.83 4.02
CA HIS A 2 -2.55 -2.29 4.73
C HIS A 2 -2.78 -2.32 6.24
N LEU A 3 -1.76 -2.73 7.00
CA LEU A 3 -1.80 -2.73 8.46
C LEU A 3 -1.40 -1.38 9.05
N LEU A 4 -0.54 -0.61 8.37
CA LEU A 4 0.05 0.62 8.92
C LEU A 4 0.01 1.79 7.94
N CYS A 5 -0.03 1.52 6.63
CA CYS A 5 -0.04 2.58 5.63
C CYS A 5 -1.45 2.98 5.17
N SER A 6 -1.65 4.29 5.03
CA SER A 6 -2.71 4.80 4.17
C SER A 6 -2.29 4.71 2.70
N GLU A 7 -3.28 4.58 1.82
CA GLU A 7 -3.10 4.54 0.37
C GLU A 7 -4.12 5.46 -0.31
N ALA A 8 -3.70 6.12 -1.39
CA ALA A 8 -4.56 6.97 -2.19
C ALA A 8 -4.44 6.68 -3.68
N TYR A 9 -5.57 6.74 -4.37
CA TYR A 9 -5.67 6.66 -5.83
C TYR A 9 -6.02 8.02 -6.39
N VAL A 10 -5.20 8.50 -7.33
CA VAL A 10 -5.49 9.65 -8.17
C VAL A 10 -5.78 9.13 -9.57
N VAL A 11 -7.02 9.28 -10.02
CA VAL A 11 -7.45 8.74 -11.32
C VAL A 11 -7.07 9.70 -12.44
N LEU A 12 -6.27 9.20 -13.39
CA LEU A 12 -5.78 9.97 -14.53
C LEU A 12 -6.69 9.81 -15.75
N GLU A 13 -7.03 8.57 -16.09
CA GLU A 13 -7.73 8.20 -17.32
C GLU A 13 -8.56 6.94 -17.11
N GLY A 14 -9.46 6.67 -18.04
CA GLY A 14 -10.31 5.48 -18.05
C GLY A 14 -11.44 5.54 -17.01
N SER A 15 -12.01 4.38 -16.70
CA SER A 15 -13.08 4.24 -15.71
C SER A 15 -13.01 2.92 -14.97
N GLY A 16 -13.61 2.89 -13.78
CA GLY A 16 -13.70 1.69 -12.98
C GLY A 16 -14.38 1.93 -11.64
N SER A 17 -14.13 1.04 -10.71
CA SER A 17 -14.55 1.20 -9.32
C SER A 17 -13.55 0.56 -8.36
N VAL A 18 -13.60 0.97 -7.10
CA VAL A 18 -12.92 0.31 -6.01
C VAL A 18 -13.95 -0.22 -5.02
N MET A 19 -13.96 -1.53 -4.82
CA MET A 19 -14.71 -2.16 -3.75
C MET A 19 -13.86 -2.14 -2.49
N THR A 20 -14.41 -1.62 -1.40
CA THR A 20 -13.76 -1.56 -0.09
C THR A 20 -14.53 -2.36 0.93
N ARG A 21 -13.82 -2.91 1.91
CA ARG A 21 -14.40 -3.57 3.08
C ARG A 21 -13.63 -3.14 4.33
N THR A 22 -14.39 -2.79 5.36
CA THR A 22 -13.93 -2.38 6.69
C THR A 22 -14.81 -3.01 7.78
N PHE A 23 -14.53 -2.74 9.06
CA PHE A 23 -15.44 -3.10 10.15
C PHE A 23 -16.83 -2.45 10.05
N ASN A 24 -16.96 -1.36 9.29
CA ASN A 24 -18.24 -0.67 9.08
C ASN A 24 -19.03 -1.25 7.89
N GLY A 25 -18.50 -2.28 7.22
CA GLY A 25 -19.12 -2.93 6.08
C GLY A 25 -18.41 -2.61 4.76
N ASP A 26 -19.14 -2.91 3.68
CA ASP A 26 -18.65 -2.85 2.31
C ASP A 26 -19.14 -1.58 1.61
N ALA A 27 -18.32 -1.03 0.73
CA ALA A 27 -18.71 0.08 -0.15
C ALA A 27 -18.04 -0.06 -1.51
N GLU A 28 -18.74 0.34 -2.56
CA GLU A 28 -18.18 0.48 -3.91
C GLU A 28 -18.12 1.97 -4.27
N THR A 29 -16.94 2.43 -4.70
CA THR A 29 -16.72 3.83 -5.07
C THR A 29 -16.32 3.91 -6.55
N PRO A 30 -17.05 4.67 -7.40
CA PRO A 30 -16.67 4.90 -8.79
C PRO A 30 -15.33 5.62 -8.93
N LEU A 31 -14.56 5.25 -9.95
CA LEU A 31 -13.28 5.85 -10.31
C LEU A 31 -13.38 6.46 -11.69
N GLU A 32 -13.30 7.79 -11.75
CA GLU A 32 -13.35 8.60 -12.97
C GLU A 32 -12.22 9.65 -12.94
N PRO A 33 -11.74 10.15 -14.08
CA PRO A 33 -10.63 11.11 -14.13
C PRO A 33 -10.86 12.32 -13.21
N GLY A 34 -9.86 12.63 -12.39
CA GLY A 34 -9.95 13.69 -11.37
C GLY A 34 -10.44 13.22 -10.00
N HIS A 35 -10.95 11.99 -9.86
CA HIS A 35 -11.25 11.43 -8.55
C HIS A 35 -9.97 11.17 -7.76
N VAL A 36 -10.04 11.47 -6.46
CA VAL A 36 -9.05 11.05 -5.47
C VAL A 36 -9.76 10.23 -4.40
N VAL A 37 -9.37 8.99 -4.23
CA VAL A 37 -9.91 8.11 -3.18
C VAL A 37 -8.80 7.75 -2.22
N TRP A 38 -9.07 7.85 -0.92
CA TRP A 38 -8.11 7.61 0.15
C TRP A 38 -8.63 6.54 1.10
N PHE A 39 -7.74 5.63 1.52
CA PHE A 39 -8.05 4.57 2.46
C PHE A 39 -7.05 4.60 3.62
N SER A 40 -7.56 4.49 4.84
CA SER A 40 -6.73 4.30 6.03
C SER A 40 -6.34 2.83 6.20
N PRO A 41 -5.33 2.53 7.05
CA PRO A 41 -5.04 1.16 7.47
C PRO A 41 -6.29 0.43 7.96
N GLY A 42 -6.32 -0.89 7.77
CA GLY A 42 -7.49 -1.71 8.09
C GLY A 42 -8.57 -1.71 7.00
N THR A 43 -8.30 -1.15 5.82
CA THR A 43 -9.21 -1.21 4.66
C THR A 43 -8.75 -2.30 3.69
N VAL A 44 -9.62 -3.27 3.39
CA VAL A 44 -9.47 -4.12 2.20
C VAL A 44 -10.00 -3.34 1.00
N HIS A 45 -9.29 -3.35 -0.12
CA HIS A 45 -9.71 -2.69 -1.35
C HIS A 45 -9.39 -3.58 -2.56
N ARG A 46 -10.30 -3.58 -3.53
CA ARG A 46 -10.21 -4.32 -4.79
C ARG A 46 -10.57 -3.40 -5.94
N LEU A 47 -9.63 -3.21 -6.86
CA LEU A 47 -9.83 -2.42 -8.08
C LEU A 47 -10.55 -3.25 -9.15
N ILE A 48 -11.57 -2.64 -9.76
CA ILE A 48 -12.29 -3.14 -10.91
C ILE A 48 -12.00 -2.19 -12.06
N ASN A 49 -11.34 -2.69 -13.11
CA ASN A 49 -11.10 -1.93 -14.32
C ASN A 49 -12.35 -2.01 -15.21
N GLY A 50 -13.04 -0.88 -15.39
CA GLY A 50 -14.21 -0.75 -16.26
C GLY A 50 -13.87 -0.32 -17.70
N GLY A 51 -12.63 0.08 -17.95
CA GLY A 51 -12.11 0.47 -19.27
C GLY A 51 -10.87 1.35 -19.12
N ASP A 52 -9.70 0.82 -19.52
CA ASP A 52 -8.41 1.53 -19.58
C ASP A 52 -8.08 2.38 -18.33
N LEU A 53 -8.49 1.93 -17.14
CA LEU A 53 -8.25 2.65 -15.88
C LEU A 53 -6.76 2.87 -15.63
N ARG A 54 -6.34 4.13 -15.53
CA ARG A 54 -4.97 4.53 -15.17
C ARG A 54 -5.00 5.42 -13.94
N ILE A 55 -4.24 5.03 -12.93
CA ILE A 55 -4.18 5.71 -11.63
C ILE A 55 -2.74 5.93 -11.20
N VAL A 56 -2.52 7.01 -10.45
CA VAL A 56 -1.32 7.15 -9.58
C VAL A 56 -1.70 6.65 -8.20
N VAL A 57 -0.88 5.75 -7.66
CA VAL A 57 -1.02 5.25 -6.30
C VAL A 57 0.01 5.94 -5.42
N LEU A 58 -0.45 6.55 -4.34
CA LEU A 58 0.39 7.16 -3.31
C LEU A 58 0.22 6.36 -2.02
N MET A 59 1.32 5.87 -1.47
CA MET A 59 1.27 5.11 -0.21
C MET A 59 2.17 5.75 0.85
N GLN A 60 1.70 5.70 2.09
CA GLN A 60 2.36 6.31 3.23
C GLN A 60 3.63 5.53 3.65
N ASN A 61 4.50 6.18 4.43
CA ASN A 61 5.62 5.57 5.14
C ASN A 61 6.75 5.02 4.24
N SER A 62 7.03 5.68 3.12
CA SER A 62 8.28 5.55 2.35
C SER A 62 8.71 4.08 2.11
N GLY A 63 7.89 3.32 1.41
CA GLY A 63 8.24 1.95 1.00
C GLY A 63 7.84 0.84 1.99
N LEU A 64 7.17 1.17 3.10
CA LEU A 64 6.63 0.18 4.04
C LEU A 64 5.60 -0.78 3.40
N PRO A 65 4.71 -0.34 2.48
CA PRO A 65 3.85 -1.22 1.70
C PRO A 65 4.59 -2.34 0.99
N GLU A 66 5.67 -1.97 0.29
CA GLU A 66 6.53 -2.87 -0.46
C GLU A 66 7.34 -3.78 0.47
N ALA A 67 7.57 -3.36 1.72
CA ALA A 67 8.18 -4.18 2.76
C ALA A 67 7.22 -5.25 3.33
N GLY A 68 5.94 -5.18 3.00
CA GLY A 68 4.96 -6.24 3.23
C GLY A 68 3.94 -5.96 4.33
N ASP A 69 3.63 -4.69 4.61
CA ASP A 69 2.52 -4.32 5.53
C ASP A 69 1.13 -4.62 4.94
N ALA A 70 1.05 -4.91 3.64
CA ALA A 70 -0.15 -5.32 2.95
C ALA A 70 -0.41 -6.82 3.08
N VAL A 71 -1.64 -7.17 3.45
CA VAL A 71 -2.13 -8.55 3.56
C VAL A 71 -3.24 -8.83 2.54
N PHE A 72 -3.12 -9.93 1.79
CA PHE A 72 -4.16 -10.42 0.88
C PHE A 72 -5.29 -11.10 1.64
N THR A 73 -6.52 -10.98 1.15
CA THR A 73 -7.71 -11.68 1.67
C THR A 73 -7.75 -13.14 1.23
N PHE A 74 -6.68 -13.89 1.41
CA PHE A 74 -6.66 -15.33 1.12
C PHE A 74 -7.58 -16.11 2.07
N PRO A 75 -7.97 -17.36 1.72
CA PRO A 75 -8.74 -18.21 2.61
C PRO A 75 -8.04 -18.46 3.97
N PRO A 76 -8.79 -18.72 5.06
CA PRO A 76 -8.23 -18.90 6.40
C PRO A 76 -7.12 -19.96 6.48
N ALA A 77 -7.25 -21.08 5.74
CA ALA A 77 -6.24 -22.13 5.73
C ALA A 77 -4.86 -21.65 5.22
N VAL A 78 -4.85 -20.69 4.29
CA VAL A 78 -3.61 -20.08 3.76
C VAL A 78 -3.09 -19.02 4.73
N LEU A 79 -3.96 -18.23 5.34
CA LEU A 79 -3.58 -17.21 6.32
C LEU A 79 -3.00 -17.81 7.62
N ALA A 80 -3.42 -19.02 7.97
CA ALA A 80 -2.95 -19.74 9.16
C ALA A 80 -1.51 -20.29 9.03
N ASP A 81 -0.95 -20.35 7.82
CA ASP A 81 0.40 -20.87 7.55
C ASP A 81 1.26 -19.80 6.85
N PRO A 82 2.26 -19.21 7.53
CA PRO A 82 3.13 -18.20 6.95
C PRO A 82 3.87 -18.65 5.68
N ALA A 83 4.21 -19.94 5.56
CA ALA A 83 4.90 -20.47 4.39
C ALA A 83 3.93 -20.57 3.20
N ALA A 84 2.74 -21.13 3.41
CA ALA A 84 1.69 -21.18 2.39
C ALA A 84 1.27 -19.79 1.94
N TYR A 85 1.16 -18.84 2.87
CA TYR A 85 0.89 -17.44 2.54
C TYR A 85 1.99 -16.84 1.66
N ALA A 86 3.27 -17.03 2.02
CA ALA A 86 4.39 -16.48 1.26
C ALA A 86 4.44 -17.03 -0.17
N GLU A 87 4.19 -18.34 -0.32
CA GLU A 87 4.09 -18.98 -1.63
C GLU A 87 2.93 -18.41 -2.45
N ALA A 88 1.73 -18.33 -1.87
CA ALA A 88 0.54 -17.81 -2.54
C ALA A 88 0.63 -16.31 -2.88
N ALA A 89 1.34 -15.52 -2.06
CA ALA A 89 1.53 -14.09 -2.26
C ALA A 89 2.57 -13.77 -3.34
N ALA A 90 3.49 -14.69 -3.62
CA ALA A 90 4.53 -14.52 -4.63
C ALA A 90 3.92 -14.49 -6.05
N ALA A 91 4.42 -13.59 -6.89
CA ALA A 91 4.07 -13.56 -8.30
C ALA A 91 5.24 -13.01 -9.13
N ALA A 92 5.91 -13.90 -9.85
CA ALA A 92 6.97 -13.54 -10.81
C ALA A 92 6.43 -13.49 -12.25
N THR A 93 5.32 -14.17 -12.53
CA THR A 93 4.69 -14.18 -13.85
C THR A 93 3.26 -13.60 -13.82
N PRO A 94 2.74 -13.14 -14.97
CA PRO A 94 1.34 -12.70 -15.09
C PRO A 94 0.33 -13.78 -14.67
N GLU A 95 0.62 -15.05 -14.93
CA GLU A 95 -0.23 -16.19 -14.56
C GLU A 95 -0.29 -16.32 -13.03
N GLN A 96 0.85 -16.24 -12.35
CA GLN A 96 0.91 -16.27 -10.89
C GLN A 96 0.21 -15.06 -10.28
N ALA A 97 0.36 -13.87 -10.88
CA ALA A 97 -0.33 -12.67 -10.43
C ALA A 97 -1.86 -12.80 -10.54
N ARG A 98 -2.36 -13.45 -11.60
CA ARG A 98 -3.79 -13.77 -11.76
C ARG A 98 -4.26 -14.80 -10.73
N ALA A 99 -3.52 -15.90 -10.54
CA ALA A 99 -3.84 -16.92 -9.55
C ALA A 99 -3.90 -16.34 -8.13
N ARG A 100 -2.92 -15.50 -7.77
CA ARG A 100 -2.91 -14.75 -6.50
C ARG A 100 -4.13 -13.87 -6.33
N ARG A 101 -4.51 -13.12 -7.37
CA ARG A 101 -5.72 -12.28 -7.36
C ARG A 101 -6.96 -13.13 -7.14
N ASP A 102 -7.08 -14.24 -7.85
CA ASP A 102 -8.26 -15.11 -7.78
C ASP A 102 -8.40 -15.74 -6.39
N LEU A 103 -7.29 -16.19 -5.78
CA LEU A 103 -7.28 -16.66 -4.39
C LEU A 103 -7.68 -15.56 -3.39
N ALA A 104 -7.26 -14.32 -3.59
CA ALA A 104 -7.69 -13.20 -2.76
C ALA A 104 -9.19 -12.88 -2.91
N ILE A 105 -9.76 -13.13 -4.09
CA ILE A 105 -11.20 -12.99 -4.33
C ILE A 105 -11.98 -14.07 -3.57
N GLU A 106 -11.49 -15.31 -3.55
CA GLU A 106 -12.14 -16.42 -2.82
C GLU A 106 -12.31 -16.10 -1.32
N GLY A 107 -11.30 -15.52 -0.68
CA GLY A 107 -11.37 -15.11 0.72
C GLY A 107 -11.90 -13.69 0.95
N PHE A 108 -12.34 -12.96 -0.08
CA PHE A 108 -12.76 -11.57 0.06
C PHE A 108 -13.94 -11.41 1.03
N HIS A 109 -14.92 -12.32 0.96
CA HIS A 109 -16.16 -12.32 1.76
C HIS A 109 -16.10 -13.12 3.06
N GLN A 110 -14.91 -13.52 3.51
CA GLN A 110 -14.75 -14.14 4.83
C GLN A 110 -15.11 -13.16 5.95
N ASP A 111 -15.32 -13.67 7.16
CA ASP A 111 -15.55 -12.84 8.34
C ASP A 111 -14.40 -11.83 8.54
N PHE A 112 -14.73 -10.54 8.57
CA PHE A 112 -13.73 -9.48 8.54
C PHE A 112 -12.91 -9.40 9.82
N ALA A 113 -13.54 -9.66 10.98
CA ALA A 113 -12.86 -9.65 12.26
C ALA A 113 -11.81 -10.78 12.34
N SER A 114 -12.21 -12.00 11.97
CA SER A 114 -11.33 -13.16 11.88
C SER A 114 -10.20 -12.96 10.86
N PHE A 115 -10.48 -12.34 9.72
CA PHE A 115 -9.45 -11.96 8.75
C PHE A 115 -8.44 -10.98 9.35
N ALA A 116 -8.91 -9.91 10.01
CA ALA A 116 -8.04 -8.90 10.59
C ALA A 116 -7.13 -9.50 11.67
N GLU A 117 -7.65 -10.37 12.53
CA GLU A 117 -6.85 -11.07 13.53
C GLU A 117 -5.76 -11.95 12.90
N GLN A 118 -6.10 -12.73 11.87
CA GLN A 118 -5.13 -13.58 11.16
C GLN A 118 -4.08 -12.74 10.44
N ALA A 119 -4.47 -11.63 9.82
CA ALA A 119 -3.54 -10.72 9.15
C ALA A 119 -2.50 -10.13 10.12
N VAL A 120 -2.91 -9.76 11.34
CA VAL A 120 -1.99 -9.29 12.38
C VAL A 120 -1.06 -10.40 12.84
N ARG A 121 -1.58 -11.60 13.12
CA ARG A 121 -0.77 -12.76 13.52
C ARG A 121 0.28 -13.11 12.47
N LEU A 122 -0.10 -13.09 11.19
CA LEU A 122 0.75 -13.40 10.05
C LEU A 122 1.93 -12.43 9.89
N LYS A 123 1.80 -11.19 10.37
CA LYS A 123 2.83 -10.14 10.24
C LYS A 123 3.51 -9.79 11.57
N ALA A 124 3.21 -10.52 12.64
CA ALA A 124 3.68 -10.20 13.99
C ALA A 124 5.23 -10.16 14.09
N ASP A 125 5.91 -11.07 13.40
CA ASP A 125 7.37 -11.15 13.34
C ASP A 125 8.04 -10.03 12.50
N ARG A 126 7.24 -9.25 11.76
CA ARG A 126 7.71 -8.15 10.91
C ARG A 126 7.53 -6.78 11.55
N LEU A 127 6.88 -6.67 12.70
CA LEU A 127 6.56 -5.38 13.31
C LEU A 127 7.83 -4.57 13.67
N ASP A 128 8.87 -5.21 14.18
CA ASP A 128 10.14 -4.54 14.49
C ASP A 128 10.83 -4.00 13.22
N ASP A 129 10.75 -4.74 12.12
CA ASP A 129 11.24 -4.27 10.81
C ASP A 129 10.43 -3.09 10.28
N PHE A 130 9.12 -3.11 10.48
CA PHE A 130 8.23 -2.03 10.08
C PHE A 130 8.49 -0.76 10.90
N GLU A 131 8.67 -0.91 12.21
CA GLU A 131 9.04 0.20 13.09
C GLU A 131 10.38 0.81 12.67
N ARG A 132 11.40 -0.01 12.44
CA ARG A 132 12.71 0.47 11.98
C ARG A 132 12.60 1.26 10.67
N ARG A 133 11.90 0.72 9.66
CA ARG A 133 11.67 1.42 8.38
C ARG A 133 10.94 2.74 8.54
N TRP A 134 9.92 2.78 9.40
CA TRP A 134 9.20 4.02 9.68
C TRP A 134 10.10 5.06 10.37
N ARG A 135 10.88 4.63 11.37
CA ARG A 135 11.85 5.49 12.09
C ARG A 135 12.88 6.07 11.13
N ASP A 136 13.50 5.24 10.31
CA ASP A 136 14.55 5.63 9.38
C ASP A 136 14.03 6.45 8.19
N GLY A 137 12.75 6.33 7.86
CA GLY A 137 12.10 7.01 6.73
C GLY A 137 11.22 8.17 7.16
N ALA A 138 9.92 7.92 7.25
CA ALA A 138 8.91 8.97 7.41
C ALA A 138 9.04 9.74 8.74
N LEU A 139 9.42 9.08 9.83
CA LEU A 139 9.64 9.77 11.11
C LEU A 139 10.87 10.68 11.03
N ALA A 140 12.01 10.17 10.54
CA ALA A 140 13.22 10.97 10.37
C ALA A 140 12.97 12.22 9.51
N ALA A 141 12.20 12.11 8.43
CA ALA A 141 11.81 13.26 7.61
C ALA A 141 10.96 14.29 8.38
N ALA A 142 10.00 13.82 9.18
CA ALA A 142 9.17 14.68 10.03
C ALA A 142 10.00 15.37 11.13
N GLU A 143 10.91 14.65 11.79
CA GLU A 143 11.79 15.19 12.83
C GLU A 143 12.81 16.18 12.25
N ALA A 144 13.34 15.92 11.06
CA ALA A 144 14.22 16.85 10.33
C ALA A 144 13.53 18.20 10.10
N THR A 145 12.22 18.22 9.83
CA THR A 145 11.45 19.46 9.69
C THR A 145 11.47 20.28 10.99
N GLY A 146 11.40 19.62 12.16
CA GLY A 146 11.52 20.30 13.46
C GLY A 146 12.89 20.96 13.68
N VAL A 147 13.96 20.28 13.27
CA VAL A 147 15.34 20.83 13.30
C VAL A 147 15.46 22.04 12.36
N GLN A 148 14.96 21.92 11.13
CA GLN A 148 14.98 22.98 10.12
C GLN A 148 14.20 24.21 10.58
N LEU A 149 12.99 24.04 11.15
CA LEU A 149 12.21 25.13 11.74
C LEU A 149 12.98 25.85 12.85
N THR A 150 13.72 25.11 13.68
CA THR A 150 14.55 25.69 14.75
C THR A 150 15.73 26.49 14.19
N ALA A 151 16.37 26.01 13.12
CA ALA A 151 17.43 26.72 12.41
C ALA A 151 16.90 28.03 11.77
N LEU A 152 15.78 27.95 11.05
CA LEU A 152 15.16 29.11 10.40
C LEU A 152 14.78 30.20 11.39
N ARG A 153 14.27 29.85 12.58
CA ARG A 153 13.97 30.82 13.65
C ARG A 153 15.20 31.59 14.14
N LYS A 154 16.40 31.03 13.95
CA LYS A 154 17.69 31.66 14.30
C LYS A 154 18.32 32.39 13.11
N GLY A 155 17.66 32.41 11.94
CA GLY A 155 18.23 32.94 10.70
C GLY A 155 19.29 32.04 10.06
N ASP A 156 19.40 30.79 10.49
CA ASP A 156 20.32 29.81 9.91
C ASP A 156 19.68 29.15 8.67
N LEU A 157 20.32 29.36 7.51
CA LEU A 157 19.87 28.88 6.21
C LEU A 157 20.66 27.68 5.70
N ALA A 158 21.55 27.09 6.52
CA ALA A 158 22.49 26.04 6.09
C ALA A 158 21.82 24.91 5.30
N HIS A 159 20.74 24.33 5.83
CA HIS A 159 20.02 23.22 5.17
C HIS A 159 19.39 23.59 3.82
N LEU A 160 19.14 24.87 3.54
CA LEU A 160 18.59 25.30 2.24
C LEU A 160 19.65 25.27 1.14
N HIS A 161 20.94 25.32 1.48
CA HIS A 161 22.02 25.17 0.52
C HIS A 161 22.12 23.74 -0.02
N ASP A 162 21.53 22.76 0.67
CA ASP A 162 21.48 21.36 0.24
C ASP A 162 20.28 21.06 -0.68
N ALA A 163 19.49 22.07 -1.07
CA ALA A 163 18.32 21.90 -1.92
C ALA A 163 18.68 21.25 -3.29
N ALA A 164 17.98 20.18 -3.65
CA ALA A 164 18.22 19.42 -4.87
C ALA A 164 16.91 19.00 -5.54
N VAL A 165 16.94 18.90 -6.87
CA VAL A 165 15.85 18.32 -7.67
C VAL A 165 16.28 16.92 -8.11
N THR A 166 15.46 15.92 -7.77
CA THR A 166 15.71 14.52 -8.15
C THR A 166 14.67 14.07 -9.16
N LEU A 167 15.13 13.55 -10.31
CA LEU A 167 14.29 12.86 -11.27
C LEU A 167 14.38 11.34 -11.05
N ARG A 168 13.24 10.66 -11.12
CA ARG A 168 13.13 9.20 -11.09
C ARG A 168 12.30 8.73 -12.28
N THR A 169 12.72 7.63 -12.88
CA THR A 169 11.99 6.94 -13.95
C THR A 169 11.31 5.70 -13.39
N PRO A 170 10.12 5.33 -13.89
CA PRO A 170 9.42 4.17 -13.38
C PRO A 170 10.03 2.86 -13.88
N GLU A 171 9.84 1.81 -13.10
CA GLU A 171 10.15 0.42 -13.44
C GLU A 171 8.88 -0.42 -13.47
N PRO A 172 8.70 -1.31 -14.47
CA PRO A 172 7.52 -2.16 -14.55
C PRO A 172 7.52 -3.23 -13.44
N ARG A 173 6.37 -3.43 -12.79
CA ARG A 173 6.18 -4.48 -11.77
C ARG A 173 4.78 -5.08 -11.81
N LEU A 174 4.65 -6.36 -11.46
CA LEU A 174 3.36 -7.00 -11.24
C LEU A 174 2.84 -6.69 -9.84
N GLY A 175 1.84 -5.81 -9.76
CA GLY A 175 1.23 -5.37 -8.52
C GLY A 175 0.12 -6.28 -8.01
N MET A 176 -0.39 -5.96 -6.82
CA MET A 176 -1.55 -6.64 -6.23
C MET A 176 -2.83 -6.38 -7.04
N CYS A 177 -2.97 -5.18 -7.59
CA CYS A 177 -4.19 -4.71 -8.25
C CYS A 177 -4.04 -4.42 -9.75
N GLY A 178 -2.90 -4.75 -10.37
CA GLY A 178 -2.66 -4.50 -11.80
C GLY A 178 -1.19 -4.46 -12.19
N HIS A 179 -0.92 -3.96 -13.40
CA HIS A 179 0.43 -3.65 -13.86
C HIS A 179 0.86 -2.30 -13.29
N LEU A 180 2.02 -2.28 -12.63
CA LEU A 180 2.53 -1.09 -11.98
C LEU A 180 3.73 -0.52 -12.73
N GLN A 181 3.90 0.79 -12.55
CA GLN A 181 5.10 1.55 -12.84
C GLN A 181 5.57 2.11 -11.50
N THR A 182 6.57 1.46 -10.88
CA THR A 182 7.04 1.80 -9.52
C THR A 182 8.25 2.71 -9.57
N TYR A 183 8.40 3.57 -8.56
CA TYR A 183 9.53 4.50 -8.42
C TYR A 183 10.37 4.09 -7.21
N PRO A 184 11.33 3.16 -7.35
CA PRO A 184 12.14 2.72 -6.22
C PRO A 184 12.96 3.89 -5.66
N THR A 185 13.04 3.94 -4.33
CA THR A 185 13.83 4.89 -3.55
C THR A 185 15.30 4.47 -3.48
#